data_AF-D2S2V3-F1
#
_entry.id   AF-D2S2V3-F1
#
_cell.length_a   1.000
_cell.length_b   1.000
_cell.length_c   1.000
_cell.angle_alpha   90.00
_cell.angle_beta   90.00
_cell.angle_gamma   90.00
#
_symmetry.space_group_name_H-M   'P 1'
#
loop_
_entity.id
_entity.type
_entity.pdbx_description
1 polymer ?
#
loop_
_entity_poly.entity_id
_entity_poly.type
_entity_poly.pdbx_seq_one_letter_code
_entity_poly.pdbx_strand_id
1 'polypeptide(L)'
;MTLADLLSECYAAKFDESWERERTATPVRVFAVRLHATGCSLRETQAILRLIGVDRSHQAIWHWVHRLADNVPDPPTAQPSRVAIDETAVKINGDWSWVYAAIDLDSRLILDVAVFGRRGTDPAAAFLHRLTEKHNLSDAVFLVDGYGYLTALSRLGLSGQLDYVERNLIEKWFQTFKMRVDRFHNSWVGSRTSVREWLEQYVHYYNTQRPHQSLNGQTPAEVLN
;
A
#
# COMPACT_ATOMS: atom_id res chain seq x y z
N MET A 1 18.08 -17.91 -21.86
CA MET A 1 17.38 -16.74 -21.33
C MET A 1 18.15 -16.28 -20.09
N THR A 2 18.66 -15.05 -20.11
CA THR A 2 19.37 -14.47 -18.97
C THR A 2 18.35 -13.94 -17.96
N LEU A 3 18.76 -13.72 -16.71
CA LEU A 3 17.88 -13.08 -15.72
C LEU A 3 17.45 -11.68 -16.17
N ALA A 4 18.30 -10.97 -16.92
CA ALA A 4 17.95 -9.67 -17.49
C ALA A 4 16.79 -9.79 -18.50
N ASP A 5 16.77 -10.84 -19.33
CA ASP A 5 15.69 -11.11 -20.27
C ASP A 5 14.37 -11.41 -19.53
N LEU A 6 14.42 -12.26 -18.50
CA LEU A 6 13.27 -12.57 -17.64
C LEU A 6 12.70 -11.34 -16.93
N LEU A 7 13.58 -10.52 -16.35
CA LEU A 7 13.16 -9.27 -15.69
C LEU A 7 12.56 -8.31 -16.71
N SER A 8 13.12 -8.23 -17.91
CA SER A 8 12.60 -7.37 -18.98
C SER A 8 11.20 -7.81 -19.43
N GLU A 9 10.98 -9.11 -19.61
CA GLU A 9 9.65 -9.66 -19.90
C GLU A 9 8.64 -9.34 -18.78
N CYS A 10 9.09 -9.35 -17.52
CA CYS A 10 8.21 -9.11 -16.38
C CYS A 10 7.93 -7.62 -16.09
N TYR A 11 8.84 -6.71 -16.45
CA TYR A 11 8.82 -5.32 -15.95
C TYR A 11 9.06 -4.22 -16.98
N ALA A 12 9.48 -4.51 -18.21
CA ALA A 12 9.87 -3.45 -19.17
C ALA A 12 8.71 -2.53 -19.58
N ALA A 13 7.50 -3.06 -19.75
CA ALA A 13 6.40 -2.31 -20.36
C ALA A 13 5.67 -1.32 -19.44
N LYS A 14 5.87 -1.36 -18.12
CA LYS A 14 5.05 -0.57 -17.16
C LYS A 14 5.72 0.67 -16.56
N PHE A 15 7.04 0.85 -16.68
CA PHE A 15 7.77 1.89 -15.91
C PHE A 15 8.95 2.57 -16.65
N ASP A 16 9.06 2.42 -17.97
CA ASP A 16 10.23 2.92 -18.71
C ASP A 16 10.36 4.46 -18.67
N GLU A 17 9.24 5.20 -18.65
CA GLU A 17 9.26 6.67 -18.59
C GLU A 17 9.76 7.23 -17.24
N SER A 18 9.62 6.49 -16.15
CA SER A 18 10.01 6.96 -14.81
C SER A 18 11.53 7.02 -14.60
N TRP A 19 12.34 6.50 -15.54
CA TRP A 19 13.76 6.32 -15.29
C TRP A 19 14.74 6.49 -16.46
N GLU A 20 14.47 7.44 -17.34
CA GLU A 20 15.41 7.81 -18.40
C GLU A 20 16.82 8.12 -17.85
N ARG A 21 17.86 7.70 -18.58
CA ARG A 21 19.30 8.06 -18.40
C ARG A 21 20.04 7.45 -17.20
N GLU A 22 19.48 6.45 -16.55
CA GLU A 22 20.14 5.76 -15.43
C GLU A 22 21.01 4.57 -15.91
N ARG A 23 22.15 4.34 -15.27
CA ARG A 23 23.14 3.31 -15.65
C ARG A 23 22.66 1.86 -15.42
N THR A 24 21.58 1.67 -14.67
CA THR A 24 21.05 0.34 -14.35
C THR A 24 19.79 0.12 -15.16
N ALA A 25 19.59 -1.06 -15.73
CA ALA A 25 18.38 -1.35 -16.51
C ALA A 25 17.10 -1.13 -15.68
N THR A 26 16.02 -0.63 -16.29
CA THR A 26 14.71 -0.40 -15.62
C THR A 26 14.19 -1.65 -14.92
N PRO A 27 14.21 -2.83 -15.54
CA PRO A 27 13.70 -4.04 -14.91
C PRO A 27 14.40 -4.43 -13.60
N VAL A 28 15.71 -4.19 -13.50
CA VAL A 28 16.49 -4.46 -12.28
C VAL A 28 16.08 -3.53 -11.14
N ARG A 29 15.77 -2.27 -11.46
CA ARG A 29 15.34 -1.27 -10.48
C ARG A 29 13.95 -1.57 -9.98
N VAL A 30 13.02 -1.89 -10.89
CA VAL A 30 11.66 -2.33 -10.53
C VAL A 30 11.72 -3.60 -9.68
N PHE A 31 12.58 -4.56 -10.03
CA PHE A 31 12.81 -5.75 -9.22
C PHE A 31 13.33 -5.42 -7.81
N ALA A 32 14.30 -4.52 -7.68
CA ALA A 32 14.82 -4.09 -6.39
C ALA A 32 13.74 -3.41 -5.52
N VAL A 33 12.90 -2.56 -6.11
CA VAL A 33 11.78 -1.92 -5.41
C VAL A 33 10.74 -2.97 -5.00
N ARG A 34 10.44 -3.96 -5.86
CA ARG A 34 9.54 -5.07 -5.50
C ARG A 34 10.09 -5.91 -4.35
N LEU A 35 11.39 -6.24 -4.35
CA LEU A 35 12.02 -6.92 -3.21
C LEU A 35 11.84 -6.12 -1.92
N HIS A 36 12.04 -4.80 -1.98
CA HIS A 36 11.81 -3.94 -0.83
C HIS A 36 10.35 -3.99 -0.36
N ALA A 37 9.38 -3.84 -1.26
CA ALA A 37 7.95 -3.92 -0.95
C ALA A 37 7.54 -5.28 -0.37
N THR A 38 8.21 -6.38 -0.77
CA THR A 38 7.97 -7.73 -0.22
C THR A 38 8.52 -7.92 1.20
N GLY A 39 9.30 -6.98 1.75
CA GLY A 39 9.84 -7.06 3.10
C GLY A 39 11.35 -6.91 3.25
N CYS A 40 12.12 -6.99 2.17
CA CYS A 40 13.57 -6.86 2.27
C CYS A 40 13.95 -5.44 2.69
N SER A 41 14.83 -5.29 3.67
CA SER A 41 15.49 -4.02 3.93
C SER A 41 16.36 -3.62 2.73
N LEU A 42 16.71 -2.34 2.60
CA LEU A 42 17.55 -1.86 1.50
C LEU A 42 18.91 -2.58 1.43
N ARG A 43 19.45 -3.00 2.59
CA ARG A 43 20.70 -3.76 2.67
C ARG A 43 20.52 -5.23 2.26
N GLU A 44 19.41 -5.86 2.63
CA GLU A 44 19.06 -7.19 2.13
C GLU A 44 18.84 -7.16 0.61
N THR A 45 18.12 -6.16 0.10
CA THR A 45 17.95 -5.96 -1.35
C THR A 45 19.31 -5.77 -2.03
N GLN A 46 20.21 -4.96 -1.47
CA GLN A 46 21.58 -4.82 -1.97
C GLN A 46 22.32 -6.16 -2.01
N ALA A 47 22.22 -6.98 -0.96
CA ALA A 47 22.85 -8.29 -0.92
C ALA A 47 22.30 -9.22 -2.01
N ILE A 48 20.98 -9.23 -2.23
CA ILE A 48 20.32 -10.02 -3.28
C ILE A 48 20.77 -9.54 -4.67
N LEU A 49 20.84 -8.23 -4.92
CA LEU A 49 21.30 -7.68 -6.20
C LEU A 49 22.76 -8.10 -6.50
N ARG A 50 23.62 -8.18 -5.50
CA ARG A 50 24.99 -8.67 -5.68
C ARG A 50 25.05 -10.14 -6.10
N LEU A 51 24.14 -10.99 -5.62
CA LEU A 51 24.08 -12.41 -6.03
C LEU A 51 23.82 -12.57 -7.52
N ILE A 52 23.16 -11.58 -8.14
CA ILE A 52 22.85 -11.55 -9.57
C ILE A 52 23.78 -10.63 -10.37
N GLY A 53 24.94 -10.26 -9.80
CA GLY A 53 25.98 -9.48 -10.47
C GLY A 53 25.71 -7.98 -10.57
N VAL A 54 24.72 -7.45 -9.84
CA VAL A 54 24.38 -6.02 -9.83
C VAL A 54 24.98 -5.35 -8.59
N ASP A 55 26.08 -4.61 -8.76
CA ASP A 55 26.70 -3.86 -7.66
C ASP A 55 26.14 -2.44 -7.53
N ARG A 56 25.25 -2.27 -6.54
CA ARG A 56 24.61 -0.99 -6.21
C ARG A 56 24.52 -0.81 -4.70
N SER A 57 24.62 0.44 -4.25
CA SER A 57 24.50 0.77 -2.84
C SER A 57 23.05 0.72 -2.38
N HIS A 58 22.82 0.45 -1.09
CA HIS A 58 21.49 0.60 -0.48
C HIS A 58 20.91 2.02 -0.63
N GLN A 59 21.75 3.06 -0.73
CA GLN A 59 21.32 4.43 -1.03
C GLN A 59 20.77 4.56 -2.46
N ALA A 60 21.40 3.92 -3.45
CA ALA A 60 20.86 3.90 -4.81
C ALA A 60 19.48 3.22 -4.85
N ILE A 61 19.33 2.11 -4.13
CA ILE A 61 18.05 1.40 -4.00
C ILE A 61 17.02 2.31 -3.30
N TRP A 62 17.41 3.04 -2.25
CA TRP A 62 16.55 4.01 -1.59
C TRP A 62 16.03 5.06 -2.58
N HIS A 63 16.90 5.65 -3.39
CA HIS A 63 16.46 6.59 -4.44
C HIS A 63 15.52 5.94 -5.45
N TRP A 64 15.71 4.65 -5.77
CA TRP A 64 14.81 3.93 -6.66
C TRP A 64 13.43 3.70 -6.05
N VAL A 65 13.38 3.43 -4.76
CA VAL A 65 12.14 3.37 -3.99
C VAL A 65 11.47 4.75 -4.07
N HIS A 66 12.10 5.84 -3.63
CA HIS A 66 11.43 7.15 -3.64
C HIS A 66 10.92 7.59 -5.02
N ARG A 67 11.73 7.48 -6.07
CA ARG A 67 11.27 7.91 -7.40
C ARG A 67 10.17 7.01 -7.99
N LEU A 68 10.09 5.71 -7.64
CA LEU A 68 8.94 4.91 -8.08
C LEU A 68 7.66 5.36 -7.38
N ALA A 69 7.72 5.75 -6.11
CA ALA A 69 6.54 6.19 -5.35
C ALA A 69 5.85 7.37 -6.04
N ASP A 70 6.62 8.33 -6.54
CA ASP A 70 6.11 9.50 -7.29
C ASP A 70 5.40 9.15 -8.62
N ASN A 71 5.55 7.91 -9.10
CA ASN A 71 5.03 7.45 -10.39
C ASN A 71 4.04 6.28 -10.24
N VAL A 72 3.67 5.92 -9.01
CA VAL A 72 2.68 4.87 -8.78
C VAL A 72 1.30 5.35 -9.28
N PRO A 73 0.62 4.60 -10.16
CA PRO A 73 -0.74 4.94 -10.54
C PRO A 73 -1.68 4.72 -9.35
N ASP A 74 -2.75 5.53 -9.29
CA ASP A 74 -3.84 5.30 -8.35
C ASP A 74 -4.41 3.88 -8.49
N PRO A 75 -4.89 3.27 -7.39
CA PRO A 75 -5.57 1.98 -7.47
C PRO A 75 -6.81 2.08 -8.37
N PRO A 76 -7.23 0.96 -9.01
CA PRO A 76 -8.40 0.94 -9.86
C PRO A 76 -9.65 1.39 -9.09
N THR A 77 -10.53 2.13 -9.77
CA THR A 77 -11.85 2.47 -9.23
C THR A 77 -12.66 1.19 -8.99
N ALA A 78 -13.20 1.04 -7.78
CA ALA A 78 -13.99 -0.11 -7.38
C ALA A 78 -15.42 0.27 -6.95
N GLN A 79 -16.27 -0.75 -6.89
CA GLN A 79 -17.66 -0.70 -6.39
C GLN A 79 -17.83 -1.77 -5.31
N PRO A 80 -17.19 -1.61 -4.14
CA PRO A 80 -17.19 -2.64 -3.11
C PRO A 80 -18.55 -2.75 -2.43
N SER A 81 -18.96 -4.00 -2.12
CA SER A 81 -20.17 -4.23 -1.32
C SER A 81 -19.90 -4.06 0.18
N ARG A 82 -18.67 -4.39 0.62
CA ARG A 82 -18.26 -4.36 2.03
C ARG A 82 -16.87 -3.79 2.18
N VAL A 83 -16.77 -2.71 2.95
CA VAL A 83 -15.51 -2.00 3.17
C VAL A 83 -15.13 -2.07 4.64
N ALA A 84 -13.96 -2.61 4.94
CA ALA A 84 -13.41 -2.55 6.28
C ALA A 84 -12.48 -1.35 6.42
N ILE A 85 -12.60 -0.63 7.54
CA ILE A 85 -11.71 0.47 7.91
C ILE A 85 -11.18 0.23 9.32
N ASP A 86 -9.87 0.39 9.49
CA ASP A 86 -9.19 0.45 10.78
C ASP A 86 -8.05 1.47 10.68
N GLU A 87 -7.55 1.84 11.85
CA GLU A 87 -6.52 2.84 12.05
C GLU A 87 -5.42 2.31 12.95
N THR A 88 -4.17 2.63 12.61
CA THR A 88 -3.03 2.25 13.43
C THR A 88 -2.17 3.45 13.78
N ALA A 89 -1.75 3.52 15.04
CA ALA A 89 -0.79 4.50 15.48
C ALA A 89 0.61 4.11 14.97
N VAL A 90 1.35 5.10 14.50
CA VAL A 90 2.74 4.96 14.05
C VAL A 90 3.56 6.12 14.60
N LYS A 91 4.86 5.91 14.84
CA LYS A 91 5.73 6.96 15.35
C LYS A 91 6.63 7.48 14.22
N ILE A 92 6.48 8.75 13.86
CA ILE A 92 7.23 9.41 12.80
C ILE A 92 8.07 10.50 13.45
N ASN A 93 9.40 10.38 13.36
CA ASN A 93 10.35 11.34 13.98
C ASN A 93 10.09 11.63 15.47
N GLY A 94 9.60 10.65 16.22
CA GLY A 94 9.32 10.81 17.64
C GLY A 94 7.85 11.16 17.95
N ASP A 95 7.10 11.64 16.97
CA ASP A 95 5.71 12.06 17.13
C ASP A 95 4.73 10.97 16.69
N TRP A 96 3.61 10.86 17.41
CA TRP A 96 2.53 9.97 17.01
C TRP A 96 1.80 10.52 15.78
N SER A 97 1.54 9.63 14.84
CA SER A 97 0.66 9.83 13.68
C SER A 97 -0.25 8.62 13.55
N TRP A 98 -1.32 8.74 12.77
CA TRP A 98 -2.30 7.69 12.57
C TRP A 98 -2.45 7.38 11.09
N VAL A 99 -2.27 6.10 10.76
CA VAL A 99 -2.48 5.58 9.40
C VAL A 99 -3.87 4.97 9.35
N TYR A 100 -4.68 5.46 8.44
CA TYR A 100 -6.02 4.98 8.14
C TYR A 100 -5.94 4.17 6.87
N ALA A 101 -6.56 2.99 6.84
CA ALA A 101 -6.64 2.20 5.62
C ALA A 101 -8.06 1.67 5.42
N ALA A 102 -8.46 1.54 4.16
CA ALA A 102 -9.72 0.94 3.77
C ALA A 102 -9.48 -0.21 2.81
N ILE A 103 -10.17 -1.32 3.01
CA ILE A 103 -10.05 -2.51 2.18
C ILE A 103 -11.43 -3.03 1.80
N ASP A 104 -11.60 -3.36 0.52
CA ASP A 104 -12.73 -4.15 0.05
C ASP A 104 -12.56 -5.61 0.50
N LEU A 105 -13.54 -6.15 1.22
CA LEU A 105 -13.45 -7.50 1.76
C LEU A 105 -13.63 -8.59 0.70
N ASP A 106 -14.27 -8.28 -0.42
CA ASP A 106 -14.54 -9.26 -1.48
C ASP A 106 -13.32 -9.40 -2.38
N SER A 107 -12.88 -8.31 -3.02
CA SER A 107 -11.71 -8.31 -3.91
C SER A 107 -10.38 -8.28 -3.16
N ARG A 108 -10.39 -8.02 -1.85
CA ARG A 108 -9.20 -7.72 -1.03
C ARG A 108 -8.46 -6.44 -1.44
N LEU A 109 -9.02 -5.61 -2.33
CA LEU A 109 -8.39 -4.38 -2.81
C LEU A 109 -8.23 -3.37 -1.67
N ILE A 110 -7.01 -2.87 -1.46
CA ILE A 110 -6.81 -1.69 -0.63
C ILE A 110 -7.31 -0.48 -1.41
N LEU A 111 -8.38 0.14 -0.92
CA LEU A 111 -9.07 1.25 -1.57
C LEU A 111 -8.30 2.57 -1.40
N ASP A 112 -7.89 2.92 -0.19
CA ASP A 112 -7.01 4.05 0.07
C ASP A 112 -6.25 3.83 1.39
N VAL A 113 -5.12 4.53 1.53
CA VAL A 113 -4.37 4.64 2.78
C VAL A 113 -3.93 6.08 2.97
N ALA A 114 -4.11 6.63 4.18
CA ALA A 114 -3.74 8.00 4.49
C ALA A 114 -3.13 8.16 5.88
N VAL A 115 -2.21 9.11 6.02
CA VAL A 115 -1.55 9.43 7.29
C VAL A 115 -2.03 10.78 7.80
N PHE A 116 -2.49 10.83 9.05
CA PHE A 116 -2.90 12.05 9.73
C PHE A 116 -2.08 12.26 11.00
N GLY A 117 -1.86 13.53 11.36
CA GLY A 117 -1.13 13.89 12.58
C GLY A 117 -1.93 13.71 13.88
N ARG A 118 -3.23 13.36 13.80
CA ARG A 118 -4.11 13.14 14.95
C ARG A 118 -5.15 12.05 14.66
N ARG A 119 -5.65 11.42 15.71
CA ARG A 119 -6.83 10.54 15.67
C ARG A 119 -8.10 11.33 15.89
N GLY A 120 -9.22 10.86 15.35
CA GLY A 120 -10.55 11.34 15.72
C GLY A 120 -11.52 11.42 14.54
N THR A 121 -12.69 11.99 14.81
CA THR A 121 -13.79 12.05 13.84
C THR A 121 -13.46 12.88 12.61
N ASP A 122 -12.75 14.00 12.72
CA ASP A 122 -12.45 14.84 11.55
C ASP A 122 -11.46 14.16 10.58
N PRO A 123 -10.31 13.59 11.03
CA PRO A 123 -9.48 12.76 10.16
C PRO A 123 -10.23 11.59 9.52
N ALA A 124 -11.08 10.90 10.29
CA ALA A 124 -11.89 9.80 9.75
C ALA A 124 -12.87 10.29 8.67
N ALA A 125 -13.54 11.42 8.86
CA ALA A 125 -14.42 12.01 7.86
C ALA A 125 -13.67 12.46 6.61
N ALA A 126 -12.48 13.07 6.78
CA ALA A 126 -11.63 13.44 5.64
C ALA A 126 -11.15 12.21 4.85
N PHE A 127 -10.80 11.13 5.55
CA PHE A 127 -10.41 9.87 4.92
C PHE A 127 -11.57 9.22 4.14
N LEU A 128 -12.76 9.16 4.76
CA LEU A 128 -13.96 8.65 4.10
C LEU A 128 -14.36 9.49 2.88
N HIS A 129 -14.25 10.82 2.97
CA HIS A 129 -14.53 11.69 1.83
C HIS A 129 -13.59 11.40 0.64
N ARG A 130 -12.29 11.24 0.89
CA ARG A 130 -11.34 10.82 -0.15
C ARG A 130 -11.73 9.49 -0.80
N LEU A 131 -12.22 8.53 -0.03
CA LEU A 131 -12.70 7.27 -0.59
C LEU A 131 -13.89 7.50 -1.55
N THR A 132 -14.83 8.37 -1.17
CA THR A 132 -16.00 8.69 -2.03
C THR A 132 -15.63 9.42 -3.32
N GLU A 133 -14.49 10.11 -3.36
CA GLU A 133 -13.97 10.74 -4.58
C GLU A 133 -13.34 9.71 -5.54
N LYS A 134 -12.80 8.60 -4.99
CA LYS A 134 -12.06 7.58 -5.76
C LYS A 134 -12.92 6.38 -6.18
N HIS A 135 -13.97 6.09 -5.43
CA HIS A 135 -14.75 4.85 -5.55
C HIS A 135 -16.25 5.12 -5.44
N ASN A 136 -17.06 4.28 -6.11
CA ASN A 136 -18.50 4.31 -5.91
C ASN A 136 -18.85 3.45 -4.70
N LEU A 137 -19.25 4.11 -3.60
CA LEU A 137 -19.51 3.51 -2.29
C LEU A 137 -20.99 3.58 -1.90
N SER A 138 -21.88 3.87 -2.85
CA SER A 138 -23.31 4.08 -2.61
C SER A 138 -24.00 2.88 -1.94
N ASP A 139 -23.66 1.67 -2.38
CA ASP A 139 -24.21 0.42 -1.84
C ASP A 139 -23.28 -0.27 -0.82
N ALA A 140 -22.15 0.38 -0.46
CA ALA A 140 -21.15 -0.21 0.42
C ALA A 140 -21.60 -0.19 1.89
N VAL A 141 -21.42 -1.32 2.57
CA VAL A 141 -21.52 -1.41 4.03
C VAL A 141 -20.13 -1.28 4.65
N PHE A 142 -19.93 -0.23 5.45
CA PHE A 142 -18.67 -0.01 6.15
C PHE A 142 -18.63 -0.76 7.48
N LEU A 143 -17.59 -1.57 7.66
CA LEU A 143 -17.28 -2.28 8.90
C LEU A 143 -16.17 -1.50 9.61
N VAL A 144 -16.49 -0.99 10.79
CA VAL A 144 -15.61 -0.08 11.55
C VAL A 144 -15.47 -0.52 13.00
N ASP A 145 -14.33 -0.24 13.61
CA ASP A 145 -13.97 -0.71 14.96
C ASP A 145 -14.40 0.24 16.09
N GLY A 146 -14.82 1.46 15.75
CA GLY A 146 -15.08 2.52 16.71
C GLY A 146 -16.28 3.40 16.37
N TYR A 147 -17.05 3.77 17.40
CA TYR A 147 -18.21 4.67 17.28
C TYR A 147 -17.90 6.02 16.61
N GLY A 148 -16.64 6.49 16.66
CA GLY A 148 -16.22 7.70 15.98
C GLY A 148 -16.42 7.65 14.46
N TYR A 149 -16.25 6.47 13.85
CA TYR A 149 -16.51 6.26 12.43
C TYR A 149 -17.99 6.33 12.09
N LEU A 150 -18.89 5.85 12.95
CA LEU A 150 -20.33 5.90 12.69
C LEU A 150 -20.82 7.35 12.51
N THR A 151 -20.25 8.28 13.28
CA THR A 151 -20.54 9.71 13.13
C THR A 151 -20.03 10.24 11.79
N ALA A 152 -18.80 9.85 11.40
CA ALA A 152 -18.21 10.27 10.13
C ALA A 152 -18.96 9.70 8.92
N LEU A 153 -19.37 8.43 8.98
CA LEU A 153 -20.19 7.76 7.96
C LEU A 153 -21.55 8.44 7.81
N SER A 154 -22.23 8.71 8.93
CA SER A 154 -23.52 9.41 8.92
C SER A 154 -23.43 10.79 8.28
N ARG A 155 -22.35 11.56 8.53
CA ARG A 155 -22.12 12.87 7.89
C ARG A 155 -21.99 12.79 6.37
N LEU A 156 -21.55 11.65 5.84
CA LEU A 156 -21.34 11.41 4.42
C LEU A 156 -22.49 10.62 3.77
N GLY A 157 -23.55 10.29 4.53
CA GLY A 157 -24.66 9.47 4.03
C GLY A 157 -24.28 8.01 3.73
N LEU A 158 -23.18 7.52 4.29
CA LEU A 158 -22.67 6.17 4.07
C LEU A 158 -23.25 5.19 5.10
N SER A 159 -23.52 3.96 4.67
CA SER A 159 -24.03 2.91 5.56
C SER A 159 -22.90 2.31 6.40
N GLY A 160 -23.10 2.16 7.71
CA GLY A 160 -22.06 1.72 8.63
C GLY A 160 -22.58 0.76 9.68
N GLN A 161 -21.80 -0.27 9.99
CA GLN A 161 -22.10 -1.24 11.04
C GLN A 161 -20.87 -1.48 11.91
N LEU A 162 -21.10 -1.61 13.22
CA LEU A 162 -20.13 -2.19 14.14
C LEU A 162 -20.22 -3.70 13.97
N ASP A 163 -19.34 -4.28 13.15
CA ASP A 163 -19.36 -5.71 12.88
C ASP A 163 -18.25 -6.42 13.67
N TYR A 164 -18.68 -7.26 14.61
CA TYR A 164 -17.80 -8.03 15.49
C TYR A 164 -17.40 -9.39 14.90
N VAL A 165 -18.09 -9.90 13.87
CA VAL A 165 -17.91 -11.26 13.35
C VAL A 165 -16.79 -11.31 12.31
N GLU A 166 -16.79 -10.38 11.35
CA GLU A 166 -15.75 -10.29 10.33
C GLU A 166 -14.51 -9.50 10.76
N ARG A 167 -14.56 -8.95 11.98
CA ARG A 167 -13.43 -8.31 12.66
C ARG A 167 -12.16 -9.18 12.64
N ASN A 168 -12.28 -10.50 12.72
CA ASN A 168 -11.12 -11.40 12.64
C ASN A 168 -10.38 -11.32 11.28
N LEU A 169 -11.10 -11.13 10.17
CA LEU A 169 -10.48 -10.98 8.85
C LEU A 169 -9.81 -9.60 8.74
N ILE A 170 -10.50 -8.58 9.25
CA ILE A 170 -10.01 -7.21 9.31
C ILE A 170 -8.72 -7.16 10.16
N GLU A 171 -8.75 -7.68 11.38
CA GLU A 171 -7.61 -7.71 12.29
C GLU A 171 -6.43 -8.49 11.71
N LYS A 172 -6.66 -9.65 11.09
CA LYS A 172 -5.56 -10.42 10.45
C LYS A 172 -4.93 -9.65 9.29
N TRP A 173 -5.74 -8.99 8.46
CA TRP A 173 -5.23 -8.17 7.37
C TRP A 173 -4.46 -6.96 7.91
N PHE A 174 -5.06 -6.21 8.82
CA PHE A 174 -4.42 -5.06 9.46
C PHE A 174 -3.18 -5.45 10.24
N GLN A 175 -3.13 -6.63 10.86
CA GLN A 175 -1.92 -7.13 11.51
C GLN A 175 -0.80 -7.33 10.50
N THR A 176 -1.11 -7.89 9.31
CA THR A 176 -0.12 -8.03 8.23
C THR A 176 0.38 -6.66 7.78
N PHE A 177 -0.52 -5.69 7.62
CA PHE A 177 -0.17 -4.30 7.30
C PHE A 177 0.70 -3.66 8.40
N LYS A 178 0.30 -3.79 9.68
CA LYS A 178 1.03 -3.32 10.86
C LYS A 178 2.42 -3.92 10.93
N MET A 179 2.57 -5.24 10.73
CA MET A 179 3.88 -5.89 10.67
C MET A 179 4.79 -5.33 9.57
N ARG A 180 4.23 -4.95 8.42
CA ARG A 180 4.99 -4.32 7.33
C ARG A 180 5.42 -2.91 7.74
N VAL A 181 4.47 -2.10 8.18
CA VAL A 181 4.70 -0.76 8.71
C VAL A 181 5.79 -0.77 9.79
N ASP A 182 5.67 -1.64 10.78
CA ASP A 182 6.62 -1.79 11.90
C ASP A 182 8.01 -2.25 11.44
N ARG A 183 8.08 -3.19 10.49
CA ARG A 183 9.36 -3.65 9.93
C ARG A 183 10.14 -2.53 9.26
N PHE A 184 9.42 -1.58 8.64
CA PHE A 184 10.03 -0.44 7.99
C PHE A 184 10.11 0.80 8.88
N HIS A 185 9.52 0.79 10.09
CA HIS A 185 9.55 1.89 11.05
C HIS A 185 10.97 2.41 11.34
N ASN A 186 11.98 1.53 11.37
CA ASN A 186 13.39 1.94 11.54
C ASN A 186 14.02 2.55 10.28
N SER A 187 13.47 2.28 9.10
CA SER A 187 13.83 2.96 7.84
C SER A 187 13.05 4.26 7.62
N TRP A 188 12.06 4.58 8.47
CA TRP A 188 11.30 5.83 8.43
C TRP A 188 12.07 6.99 9.06
N VAL A 189 13.38 7.06 8.83
CA VAL A 189 14.19 8.26 9.12
C VAL A 189 13.80 9.32 8.07
N GLY A 190 12.59 9.83 8.19
CA GLY A 190 11.90 10.51 7.10
C GLY A 190 10.60 11.14 7.58
N SER A 191 10.25 12.25 6.96
CA SER A 191 9.04 13.02 7.25
C SER A 191 7.77 12.21 7.00
N ARG A 192 6.61 12.79 7.31
CA ARG A 192 5.30 12.22 6.90
C ARG A 192 5.24 11.93 5.40
N THR A 193 5.97 12.68 4.57
CA THR A 193 6.07 12.46 3.13
C THR A 193 6.68 11.10 2.81
N SER A 194 7.78 10.72 3.48
CA SER A 194 8.42 9.42 3.26
C SER A 194 7.52 8.26 3.66
N VAL A 195 6.72 8.42 4.72
CA VAL A 195 5.71 7.41 5.10
C VAL A 195 4.62 7.31 4.05
N ARG A 196 4.12 8.44 3.55
CA ARG A 196 3.12 8.46 2.47
C ARG A 196 3.64 7.75 1.21
N GLU A 197 4.85 8.07 0.76
CA GLU A 197 5.48 7.45 -0.41
C GLU A 197 5.62 5.92 -0.23
N TRP A 198 6.05 5.48 0.95
CA TRP A 198 6.12 4.05 1.27
C TRP A 198 4.74 3.38 1.23
N LEU A 199 3.72 4.04 1.76
CA LEU A 199 2.34 3.54 1.74
C LEU A 199 1.80 3.42 0.32
N GLU A 200 2.01 4.44 -0.53
CA GLU A 200 1.60 4.43 -1.95
C GLU A 200 2.22 3.24 -2.68
N GLN A 201 3.51 2.98 -2.46
CA GLN A 201 4.19 1.82 -3.03
C GLN A 201 3.69 0.49 -2.49
N TYR A 202 3.45 0.41 -1.18
CA TYR A 202 2.92 -0.79 -0.57
C TYR A 202 1.54 -1.12 -1.13
N VAL A 203 0.66 -0.13 -1.27
CA VAL A 203 -0.67 -0.27 -1.88
C VAL A 203 -0.55 -0.78 -3.31
N HIS A 204 0.34 -0.19 -4.12
CA HIS A 204 0.57 -0.64 -5.49
C HIS A 204 1.06 -2.09 -5.56
N TYR A 205 2.09 -2.43 -4.80
CA TYR A 205 2.61 -3.78 -4.70
C TYR A 205 1.51 -4.76 -4.28
N TYR A 206 0.77 -4.43 -3.22
CA TYR A 206 -0.27 -5.28 -2.68
C TYR A 206 -1.40 -5.50 -3.70
N ASN A 207 -1.91 -4.43 -4.31
CA ASN A 207 -3.07 -4.50 -5.20
C ASN A 207 -2.74 -5.12 -6.56
N THR A 208 -1.51 -4.98 -7.07
CA THR A 208 -1.21 -5.30 -8.48
C THR A 208 -0.11 -6.34 -8.68
N GLN A 209 0.61 -6.72 -7.62
CA GLN A 209 1.79 -7.60 -7.74
C GLN A 209 1.81 -8.75 -6.73
N ARG A 210 1.09 -8.63 -5.62
CA ARG A 210 1.04 -9.66 -4.58
C ARG A 210 -0.08 -10.65 -4.88
N PRO A 211 0.21 -11.94 -5.08
CA PRO A 211 -0.82 -12.96 -5.23
C PRO A 211 -1.52 -13.24 -3.89
N HIS A 212 -2.83 -13.50 -3.93
CA HIS A 212 -3.63 -13.82 -2.76
C HIS A 212 -4.18 -15.25 -2.84
N GLN A 213 -3.89 -16.07 -1.83
CA GLN A 213 -4.44 -17.43 -1.75
C GLN A 213 -5.98 -17.42 -1.74
N SER A 214 -6.61 -16.46 -1.08
CA SER A 214 -8.07 -16.29 -1.06
C SER A 214 -8.67 -15.90 -2.41
N LEU A 215 -7.83 -15.47 -3.37
CA LEU A 215 -8.20 -15.09 -4.73
C LEU A 215 -7.60 -16.05 -5.75
N ASN A 216 -7.38 -17.32 -5.38
CA ASN A 216 -6.81 -18.35 -6.26
C ASN A 216 -5.45 -17.95 -6.89
N GLY A 217 -4.64 -17.17 -6.16
CA GLY A 217 -3.33 -16.70 -6.62
C GLY A 217 -3.38 -15.42 -7.45
N GLN A 218 -4.56 -14.87 -7.73
CA GLN A 218 -4.70 -13.58 -8.40
C GLN A 218 -4.39 -12.42 -7.44
N THR A 219 -4.07 -11.27 -8.01
CA THR A 219 -3.97 -9.98 -7.32
C THR A 219 -5.34 -9.33 -7.19
N PRO A 220 -5.56 -8.43 -6.20
CA PRO A 220 -6.83 -7.72 -6.08
C PRO A 220 -7.25 -6.98 -7.36
N ALA A 221 -6.32 -6.35 -8.06
CA ALA A 221 -6.62 -5.62 -9.29
C ALA A 221 -7.01 -6.54 -10.46
N GLU A 222 -6.52 -7.79 -10.50
CA GLU A 222 -6.92 -8.77 -11.52
C GLU A 222 -8.35 -9.29 -11.31
N VAL A 223 -8.83 -9.33 -10.08
CA VAL A 223 -10.20 -9.79 -9.76
C VAL A 223 -11.26 -8.75 -10.15
N LEU A 224 -10.88 -7.49 -10.29
CA LEU A 224 -11.77 -6.39 -10.69
C LEU A 224 -11.97 -6.27 -12.21
N ASN A 225 -11.14 -6.94 -13.01
CA ASN A 225 -11.14 -6.88 -14.47
C ASN A 225 -11.92 -8.02 -15.13
#